data_AF-A0A2H0SGL9-F1
#
_entry.id   AF-A0A2H0SGL9-F1
#
_cell.length_a   1.000
_cell.length_b   1.000
_cell.length_c   1.000
_cell.angle_alpha   90.00
_cell.angle_beta   90.00
_cell.angle_gamma   90.00
#
_symmetry.space_group_name_H-M   'P 1'
#
loop_
_entity.id
_entity.type
_entity.pdbx_description
1 polymer ?
#
loop_
_entity_poly.entity_id
_entity_poly.type
_entity_poly.pdbx_seq_one_letter_code
_entity_poly.pdbx_strand_id
1 'polypeptide(L)'
;LLDRKDKGILYKLANSENLWERRIAIVATFNFIKNGETKDTLKISKLLLGDGHDLIHKAVGWMLREIGKRSLEDEERFLRKHYKKMPRTMLRYAIERFSEEKRRIYLKKLD
;
A
#
# COMPACT_ATOMS: atom_id res chain seq x y z
N LEU A 1 -0.45 -19.95 -8.79
CA LEU A 1 -0.51 -19.09 -7.59
C LEU A 1 -1.43 -17.87 -7.74
N LEU A 2 -1.56 -17.25 -8.92
CA LEU A 2 -2.41 -16.07 -9.14
C LEU A 2 -3.75 -16.36 -9.86
N ASP A 3 -4.10 -17.62 -10.08
CA ASP A 3 -5.45 -17.97 -10.47
C ASP A 3 -6.39 -17.73 -9.29
N ARG A 4 -7.53 -17.11 -9.59
CA ARG A 4 -8.50 -16.46 -8.70
C ARG A 4 -9.04 -17.28 -7.51
N LYS A 5 -8.59 -18.52 -7.30
CA LYS A 5 -9.23 -19.49 -6.40
C LYS A 5 -8.78 -19.44 -4.93
N ASP A 6 -7.64 -18.85 -4.58
CA ASP A 6 -7.32 -18.62 -3.16
C ASP A 6 -6.36 -17.44 -2.94
N LYS A 7 -6.93 -16.27 -2.60
CA LYS A 7 -6.15 -15.09 -2.19
C LYS A 7 -5.63 -15.20 -0.75
N GLY A 8 -6.06 -16.20 0.02
CA GLY A 8 -5.69 -16.42 1.42
C GLY A 8 -4.19 -16.57 1.63
N ILE A 9 -3.47 -17.13 0.65
CA ILE A 9 -2.01 -17.23 0.71
C ILE A 9 -1.33 -15.87 0.86
N LEU A 10 -1.82 -14.81 0.22
CA LEU A 10 -1.22 -13.48 0.34
C LEU A 10 -1.41 -12.91 1.74
N TYR A 11 -2.55 -13.17 2.37
CA TYR A 11 -2.79 -12.76 3.76
C TYR A 11 -1.92 -13.56 4.74
N LYS A 12 -1.71 -14.86 4.49
CA LYS A 12 -0.77 -15.67 5.27
C LYS A 12 0.64 -15.11 5.18
N LEU A 13 1.12 -14.83 3.97
CA LEU A 13 2.44 -14.25 3.72
C LEU A 13 2.59 -12.85 4.35
N ALA A 14 1.53 -12.03 4.31
CA ALA A 14 1.54 -10.70 4.92
C ALA A 14 1.68 -10.72 6.46
N ASN A 15 1.30 -11.82 7.12
CA ASN A 15 1.43 -12.00 8.57
C ASN A 15 2.69 -12.80 8.96
N SER A 16 3.53 -13.19 8.00
CA SER A 16 4.74 -13.95 8.27
C SER A 16 5.79 -13.12 9.00
N GLU A 17 6.61 -13.76 9.83
CA GLU A 17 7.81 -13.13 10.42
C GLU A 17 8.90 -12.87 9.36
N ASN A 18 8.87 -13.57 8.22
CA ASN A 18 9.82 -13.40 7.14
C ASN A 18 9.55 -12.11 6.33
N LEU A 19 10.53 -11.22 6.29
CA LEU A 19 10.50 -9.97 5.53
C LEU A 19 10.10 -10.17 4.06
N TRP A 20 10.69 -11.16 3.40
CA TRP A 20 10.51 -11.40 1.97
C TRP A 20 9.12 -11.93 1.66
N GLU A 21 8.56 -12.76 2.54
CA GLU A 21 7.18 -13.23 2.41
C GLU A 21 6.19 -12.06 2.50
N ARG A 22 6.34 -11.17 3.48
CA ARG A 22 5.50 -9.97 3.58
C ARG A 22 5.66 -9.06 2.36
N ARG A 23 6.88 -8.93 1.83
CA ARG A 23 7.13 -8.16 0.60
C ARG A 23 6.46 -8.80 -0.62
N ILE A 24 6.56 -10.12 -0.76
CA ILE A 24 5.90 -10.87 -1.83
C ILE A 24 4.38 -10.68 -1.73
N ALA A 25 3.82 -10.75 -0.52
CA ALA A 25 2.39 -10.58 -0.29
C ALA A 25 1.85 -9.28 -0.90
N ILE A 26 2.53 -8.16 -0.67
CA ILE A 26 2.09 -6.86 -1.18
C ILE A 26 2.45 -6.64 -2.66
N VAL A 27 3.65 -7.05 -3.11
CA VAL A 27 4.05 -6.82 -4.51
C VAL A 27 3.24 -7.70 -5.47
N ALA A 28 2.88 -8.92 -5.07
CA ALA A 28 2.07 -9.82 -5.88
C ALA A 28 0.68 -9.24 -6.20
N THR A 29 0.14 -8.34 -5.37
CA THR A 29 -1.16 -7.71 -5.66
C THR A 29 -1.11 -6.71 -6.81
N PHE A 30 0.07 -6.38 -7.34
CA PHE A 30 0.21 -5.50 -8.51
C PHE A 30 -0.59 -6.02 -9.72
N ASN A 31 -0.67 -7.35 -9.88
CA ASN A 31 -1.47 -7.96 -10.94
C ASN A 31 -2.98 -7.65 -10.78
N PHE A 32 -3.48 -7.61 -9.53
CA PHE A 32 -4.88 -7.26 -9.26
C PHE A 32 -5.16 -5.79 -9.58
N ILE A 33 -4.23 -4.90 -9.19
CA ILE A 33 -4.33 -3.46 -9.49
C ILE A 33 -4.39 -3.23 -11.00
N LYS A 34 -3.59 -3.96 -11.79
CA LYS A 34 -3.64 -3.89 -13.27
C LYS A 34 -4.99 -4.31 -13.83
N ASN A 35 -5.71 -5.20 -13.16
CA ASN A 35 -7.05 -5.66 -13.52
C ASN A 35 -8.18 -4.81 -12.90
N GLY A 36 -7.86 -3.68 -12.27
CA GLY A 36 -8.84 -2.80 -11.61
C GLY A 36 -9.29 -3.28 -10.22
N GLU A 37 -8.71 -4.36 -9.70
CA GLU A 37 -9.02 -4.89 -8.37
C GLU A 37 -8.07 -4.30 -7.31
N THR A 38 -8.56 -3.36 -6.51
CA THR A 38 -7.76 -2.65 -5.48
C THR A 38 -7.95 -3.22 -4.07
N LYS A 39 -9.06 -3.93 -3.83
CA LYS A 39 -9.55 -4.32 -2.50
C LYS A 39 -8.52 -5.09 -1.67
N ASP A 40 -7.87 -6.10 -2.25
CA ASP A 40 -6.89 -6.93 -1.53
C ASP A 40 -5.59 -6.17 -1.27
N THR A 41 -5.11 -5.37 -2.22
CA THR A 41 -3.95 -4.48 -2.01
C THR A 41 -4.19 -3.54 -0.84
N LEU A 42 -5.36 -2.90 -0.75
CA LEU A 42 -5.69 -1.99 0.35
C LEU A 42 -5.75 -2.72 1.70
N LYS A 43 -6.33 -3.92 1.73
CA LYS A 43 -6.39 -4.73 2.95
C LYS A 43 -4.98 -5.14 3.42
N ILE A 44 -4.14 -5.64 2.53
CA ILE A 44 -2.76 -6.02 2.86
C ILE A 44 -1.93 -4.80 3.26
N SER A 45 -2.09 -3.66 2.57
CA SER A 45 -1.45 -2.39 2.95
C SER A 45 -1.83 -1.95 4.37
N LYS A 46 -3.08 -2.17 4.79
CA LYS A 46 -3.52 -1.91 6.16
C LYS A 46 -2.85 -2.83 7.19
N LEU A 47 -2.66 -4.11 6.86
CA LEU A 47 -1.98 -5.07 7.74
C LEU A 47 -0.50 -4.70 7.94
N LEU A 48 0.17 -4.29 6.87
CA LEU A 48 1.59 -3.93 6.85
C LEU A 48 1.87 -2.48 7.25
N LEU A 49 0.85 -1.75 7.73
CA LEU A 49 0.96 -0.32 7.99
C LEU A 49 2.00 0.01 9.08
N GLY A 50 2.09 -0.86 10.08
CA GLY A 50 3.02 -0.73 11.22
C GLY A 50 4.25 -1.64 11.12
N ASP A 51 4.59 -2.17 9.94
CA ASP A 51 5.80 -2.98 9.77
C ASP A 51 7.04 -2.18 10.23
N GLY A 52 8.06 -2.84 10.79
CA GLY A 52 9.29 -2.17 11.20
C GLY A 52 10.27 -1.90 10.05
N HIS A 53 10.10 -2.54 8.89
CA HIS A 53 11.11 -2.55 7.83
C HIS A 53 10.82 -1.54 6.72
N ASP A 54 11.79 -0.67 6.44
CA ASP A 54 11.71 0.35 5.37
C ASP A 54 11.45 -0.26 3.98
N LEU A 55 11.96 -1.47 3.71
CA LEU A 55 11.67 -2.17 2.47
C LEU A 55 10.18 -2.46 2.29
N ILE A 56 9.47 -2.83 3.37
CA ILE A 56 8.02 -3.03 3.33
C ILE A 56 7.31 -1.68 3.14
N HIS A 57 7.76 -0.62 3.79
CA HIS A 57 7.20 0.72 3.61
C HIS A 57 7.26 1.18 2.16
N LYS A 58 8.40 0.99 1.49
CA LYS A 58 8.57 1.30 0.06
C LYS A 58 7.64 0.47 -0.81
N ALA A 59 7.49 -0.83 -0.51
CA ALA A 59 6.60 -1.71 -1.28
C ALA A 59 5.13 -1.32 -1.13
N VAL A 60 4.67 -1.07 0.10
CA VAL A 60 3.29 -0.63 0.38
C VAL A 60 3.03 0.74 -0.25
N GLY A 61 3.92 1.71 -0.04
CA GLY A 61 3.80 3.04 -0.66
C GLY A 61 3.77 2.97 -2.18
N TRP A 62 4.61 2.12 -2.79
CA TRP A 62 4.58 1.88 -4.23
C TRP A 62 3.22 1.31 -4.68
N MET A 63 2.69 0.28 -4.03
CA MET A 63 1.40 -0.31 -4.42
C MET A 63 0.23 0.67 -4.25
N LEU A 64 0.23 1.52 -3.22
CA LEU A 64 -0.76 2.59 -3.07
C LEU A 64 -0.68 3.60 -4.24
N ARG A 65 0.52 4.00 -4.64
CA ARG A 65 0.74 4.84 -5.82
C ARG A 65 0.22 4.18 -7.10
N GLU A 66 0.40 2.86 -7.25
CA GLU A 66 -0.14 2.12 -8.40
C GLU A 66 -1.68 2.06 -8.37
N ILE A 67 -2.31 1.97 -7.19
CA ILE A 67 -3.76 2.15 -7.07
C ILE A 67 -4.17 3.54 -7.54
N GLY A 68 -3.46 4.60 -7.11
CA GLY A 68 -3.75 5.98 -7.50
C GLY A 68 -3.78 6.22 -9.01
N LYS A 69 -2.92 5.53 -9.77
CA LYS A 69 -2.92 5.56 -11.24
C LYS A 69 -4.18 4.97 -11.87
N ARG A 70 -4.91 4.12 -11.14
CA ARG A 70 -6.16 3.45 -11.59
C ARG A 70 -7.39 4.10 -10.99
N SER A 71 -7.38 4.36 -9.69
CA SER A 71 -8.42 5.04 -8.92
C SER A 71 -7.77 5.93 -7.86
N LEU A 72 -7.68 7.23 -8.17
CA LEU A 72 -7.23 8.23 -7.21
C LEU A 72 -8.15 8.30 -5.97
N GLU A 73 -9.44 8.04 -6.17
CA GLU A 73 -10.43 8.02 -5.10
C GLU A 73 -10.13 6.93 -4.06
N ASP A 74 -9.76 5.73 -4.51
CA ASP A 74 -9.41 4.61 -3.64
C ASP A 74 -8.16 4.92 -2.80
N GLU A 75 -7.14 5.48 -3.44
CA GLU A 75 -5.91 5.88 -2.76
C GLU A 75 -6.19 6.99 -1.74
N GLU A 76 -6.89 8.06 -2.12
CA GLU A 76 -7.22 9.15 -1.20
C GLU A 76 -8.07 8.68 -0.02
N ARG A 77 -9.06 7.81 -0.26
CA ARG A 77 -9.91 7.26 0.81
C ARG A 77 -9.07 6.45 1.81
N PHE A 78 -8.12 5.65 1.33
CA PHE A 78 -7.20 4.93 2.19
C PHE A 78 -6.29 5.89 2.97
N LEU A 79 -5.66 6.84 2.27
CA LEU A 79 -4.74 7.79 2.87
C LEU A 79 -5.44 8.63 3.94
N ARG A 80 -6.60 9.24 3.67
CA ARG A 80 -7.36 10.04 4.64
C ARG A 80 -7.60 9.30 5.96
N LYS A 81 -7.82 7.99 5.90
CA LYS A 81 -8.06 7.15 7.08
C LYS A 81 -6.79 6.79 7.84
N HIS A 82 -5.65 6.70 7.16
CA HIS A 82 -4.48 6.01 7.69
C HIS A 82 -3.18 6.83 7.74
N TYR A 83 -3.07 7.95 7.01
CA TYR A 83 -1.81 8.67 6.80
C TYR A 83 -1.08 9.06 8.09
N LYS A 84 -1.80 9.39 9.17
CA LYS A 84 -1.21 9.76 10.47
C LYS A 84 -0.44 8.63 11.14
N LYS A 85 -0.76 7.37 10.79
CA LYS A 85 -0.09 6.18 11.32
C LYS A 85 0.93 5.60 10.33
N MET A 86 1.01 6.15 9.11
CA MET A 86 1.90 5.64 8.08
C MET A 86 3.33 6.12 8.37
N PRO A 87 4.33 5.23 8.26
CA PRO A 87 5.73 5.62 8.23
C PRO A 87 6.00 6.65 7.14
N ARG A 88 6.89 7.60 7.41
CA ARG A 88 7.21 8.72 6.50
C ARG A 88 7.59 8.25 5.11
N THR A 89 8.40 7.17 5.00
CA THR A 89 8.76 6.57 3.70
C THR A 89 7.52 6.09 2.95
N MET A 90 6.64 5.33 3.62
CA MET A 90 5.43 4.78 3.01
C MET A 90 4.52 5.89 2.45
N LEU A 91 4.28 6.93 3.25
CA LEU A 91 3.42 8.06 2.84
C LEU A 91 4.01 8.80 1.64
N ARG A 92 5.32 9.10 1.66
CA ARG A 92 6.01 9.79 0.57
C ARG A 92 5.93 9.04 -0.76
N TYR A 93 6.07 7.72 -0.72
CA TYR A 93 5.94 6.89 -1.92
C TYR A 93 4.50 6.88 -2.46
N ALA A 94 3.49 6.78 -1.58
CA ALA A 94 2.09 6.80 -1.99
C ALA A 94 1.75 8.12 -2.72
N ILE A 95 2.05 9.26 -2.09
CA ILE A 95 1.68 10.59 -2.62
C ILE A 95 2.62 11.09 -3.74
N GLU A 96 3.48 10.24 -4.31
CA GLU A 96 4.45 10.67 -5.32
C GLU A 96 3.77 11.18 -6.60
N ARG A 97 2.53 10.82 -6.90
CA ARG A 97 1.84 11.34 -8.09
C ARG A 97 0.91 12.52 -7.80
N PHE A 98 0.80 12.94 -6.54
CA PHE A 98 -0.07 14.05 -6.15
C PHE A 98 0.56 15.40 -6.55
N SER A 99 -0.30 16.40 -6.77
CA SER A 99 0.14 17.78 -6.92
C SER A 99 0.92 18.22 -5.68
N GLU A 100 1.82 19.19 -5.85
CA GLU A 100 2.62 19.71 -4.74
C GLU A 100 1.74 20.20 -3.58
N GLU A 101 0.65 20.90 -3.90
CA GLU A 101 -0.32 21.38 -2.92
C GLU A 101 -0.90 20.23 -2.08
N LYS A 102 -1.41 19.18 -2.73
CA LYS A 102 -1.94 18.00 -2.03
C LYS A 102 -0.88 17.30 -1.20
N ARG A 103 0.33 17.14 -1.73
CA ARG A 103 1.46 16.54 -0.98
C ARG A 103 1.75 17.32 0.31
N ARG A 104 1.79 18.66 0.24
CA ARG A 104 1.99 19.52 1.41
C ARG A 104 0.91 19.32 2.46
N ILE A 105 -0.35 19.13 2.08
CA ILE A 105 -1.45 18.85 3.02
C ILE A 105 -1.21 17.55 3.81
N TYR A 106 -0.76 16.49 3.14
CA TYR A 106 -0.47 15.22 3.81
C TYR A 106 0.80 15.28 4.66
N LEU A 107 1.82 16.02 4.21
CA LEU A 107 3.10 16.11 4.93
C LEU A 107 3.07 17.08 6.12
N LYS A 108 2.31 18.18 6.07
CA LYS A 108 2.17 19.15 7.18
C LYS A 108 1.44 18.58 8.40
N LYS A 109 0.68 17.50 8.23
CA LYS A 109 -0.06 16.85 9.32
C LYS A 109 0.70 15.70 9.99
N LEU A 110 2.00 15.57 9.68
CA LEU A 110 2.95 14.69 10.37
C LEU A 110 3.68 15.40 11.52
N ASP A 111 3.54 16.73 11.61
CA ASP A 111 4.03 17.58 12.70
C ASP A 111 2.92 17.75 13.75
#